data_AF-A0A952PQR4-F1
#
_entry.id   AF-A0A952PQR4-F1
#
_cell.length_a   1.000
_cell.length_b   1.000
_cell.length_c   1.000
_cell.angle_alpha   90.00
_cell.angle_beta   90.00
_cell.angle_gamma   90.00
#
_symmetry.space_group_name_H-M   'P 1'
#
loop_
_entity.id
_entity.type
_entity.pdbx_description
1 polymer ?
#
loop_
_entity_poly.entity_id
_entity_poly.type
_entity_poly.pdbx_seq_one_letter_code
_entity_poly.pdbx_strand_id
1 'polypeptide(L)'
;MQGEGLSRISIVQNRAGTTAGAVLLSLIVSSAVPMYASNPISHPVSQDASPRESKDVGTQVAALPQSGAIRAGRNARSASGQLPLAQNRQVAEIQANLFTGAVVSPADTEEGAALNDDHNPEQKSNLFEGTTLFVPQHDMDVSTIHGVVHIGGKSVALISSTADGLAVYDVHDSKKGNIRVTANGETHTLSPGRHMLISTDKSGEFASANALELIPHSNVKQVQTGRTKTVYKSEFSIPAAISSVTALKDLMKSEDPELRKTAGKIAKTASILLYMRTANYQQYFRPRVTTLSAR
;
A
#
# COMPACT_ATOMS: atom_id res chain seq x y z
N MET A 1 20.48 7.85 -44.37
CA MET A 1 19.68 6.90 -43.56
C MET A 1 20.47 6.62 -42.30
N GLN A 2 20.23 7.45 -41.27
CA GLN A 2 20.93 7.41 -39.98
C GLN A 2 20.08 6.61 -39.00
N GLY A 3 20.71 5.63 -38.35
CA GLY A 3 20.06 4.73 -37.41
C GLY A 3 19.67 5.44 -36.11
N GLU A 4 18.44 5.21 -35.68
CA GLU A 4 17.99 5.61 -34.35
C GLU A 4 18.57 4.64 -33.31
N GLY A 5 19.41 5.19 -32.43
CA GLY A 5 19.97 4.49 -31.29
C GLY A 5 18.91 4.26 -30.22
N LEU A 6 18.66 2.99 -29.92
CA LEU A 6 17.83 2.57 -28.80
C LEU A 6 18.66 2.67 -27.51
N SER A 7 18.40 3.71 -26.71
CA SER A 7 18.86 3.77 -25.32
C SER A 7 18.03 2.81 -24.48
N ARG A 8 18.60 1.66 -24.14
CA ARG A 8 18.06 0.74 -23.12
C ARG A 8 18.82 0.96 -21.81
N ILE A 9 18.11 1.38 -20.76
CA ILE A 9 18.62 1.43 -19.39
C ILE A 9 17.91 0.32 -18.62
N SER A 10 18.67 -0.64 -18.11
CA SER A 10 18.18 -1.63 -17.15
C SER A 10 19.17 -1.69 -15.98
N ILE A 11 18.66 -1.42 -14.79
CA ILE A 11 19.41 -1.46 -13.53
C ILE A 11 18.83 -2.62 -12.71
N VAL A 12 19.60 -3.69 -12.57
CA VAL A 12 19.31 -4.78 -11.63
C VAL A 12 20.44 -4.78 -10.60
N GLN A 13 20.11 -4.40 -9.36
CA GLN A 13 21.06 -4.40 -8.25
C GLN A 13 20.78 -5.63 -7.40
N ASN A 14 21.59 -6.68 -7.58
CA ASN A 14 21.52 -7.90 -6.78
C ASN A 14 22.51 -7.77 -5.61
N ARG A 15 22.01 -7.77 -4.37
CA ARG A 15 22.84 -7.85 -3.17
C ARG A 15 23.02 -9.31 -2.76
N ALA A 16 24.02 -9.97 -3.34
CA ALA A 16 24.71 -11.09 -2.70
C ALA A 16 26.07 -11.31 -3.36
N GLY A 17 27.15 -11.10 -2.60
CA GLY A 17 28.48 -11.68 -2.89
C GLY A 17 29.35 -10.95 -3.91
N THR A 18 30.15 -10.01 -3.42
CA THR A 18 31.57 -9.76 -3.76
C THR A 18 32.05 -10.18 -5.17
N THR A 19 32.28 -9.22 -6.07
CA THR A 19 33.60 -8.86 -6.67
C THR A 19 33.42 -7.56 -7.50
N ALA A 20 34.47 -6.75 -7.54
CA ALA A 20 34.52 -5.35 -7.94
C ALA A 20 33.87 -4.96 -9.29
N GLY A 21 33.25 -3.78 -9.29
CA GLY A 21 32.87 -3.03 -10.50
C GLY A 21 31.46 -2.45 -10.42
N ALA A 22 31.27 -1.33 -9.71
CA ALA A 22 30.02 -0.58 -9.81
C ALA A 22 30.30 0.93 -9.83
N VAL A 23 29.92 1.53 -10.96
CA VAL A 23 29.87 2.98 -11.18
C VAL A 23 28.63 3.51 -10.46
N LEU A 24 28.88 4.50 -9.61
CA LEU A 24 27.92 5.28 -8.87
C LEU A 24 27.25 6.28 -9.83
N LEU A 25 25.92 6.21 -10.02
CA LEU A 25 25.17 7.33 -10.60
C LEU A 25 24.25 7.93 -9.53
N SER A 26 24.78 8.90 -8.80
CA SER A 26 24.03 9.74 -7.88
C SER A 26 23.34 10.85 -8.66
N LEU A 27 22.01 10.80 -8.76
CA LEU A 27 21.22 11.92 -9.26
C LEU A 27 21.08 12.97 -8.13
N ILE A 28 21.86 14.05 -8.19
CA ILE A 28 21.68 15.21 -7.31
C ILE A 28 20.54 16.04 -7.88
N VAL A 29 19.35 15.93 -7.30
CA VAL A 29 18.23 16.84 -7.61
C VAL A 29 18.35 18.06 -6.71
N SER A 30 18.80 19.17 -7.29
CA SER A 30 18.77 20.50 -6.66
C SER A 30 17.34 20.99 -6.62
N SER A 31 16.70 20.96 -5.45
CA SER A 31 15.37 21.52 -5.23
C SER A 31 15.46 23.02 -4.93
N ALA A 32 15.18 23.85 -5.93
CA ALA A 32 14.77 25.23 -5.69
C ALA A 32 13.35 25.23 -5.12
N VAL A 33 13.17 25.78 -3.92
CA VAL A 33 11.88 25.92 -3.25
C VAL A 33 11.24 27.24 -3.67
N PRO A 34 10.12 27.25 -4.42
CA PRO A 34 9.33 28.46 -4.57
C PRO A 34 8.52 28.72 -3.29
N MET A 35 8.79 29.86 -2.66
CA MET A 35 7.95 30.46 -1.61
C MET A 35 6.58 30.81 -2.21
N TYR A 36 5.52 30.10 -1.79
CA TYR A 36 4.15 30.52 -2.08
C TYR A 36 3.58 31.32 -0.90
N ALA A 37 3.09 32.51 -1.25
CA ALA A 37 2.41 33.44 -0.36
C ALA A 37 1.09 32.85 0.18
N SER A 38 0.87 33.04 1.47
CA SER A 38 -0.34 32.75 2.21
C SER A 38 -1.48 33.69 1.80
N ASN A 39 -2.67 33.13 1.52
CA ASN A 39 -3.93 33.89 1.43
C ASN A 39 -4.91 33.47 2.54
N PRO A 40 -5.69 34.42 3.10
CA PRO A 40 -6.50 34.19 4.29
C PRO A 40 -7.92 33.67 4.02
N ILE A 41 -8.33 32.76 4.90
CA ILE A 41 -9.65 32.52 5.55
C ILE A 41 -10.90 33.16 4.92
N SER A 42 -11.91 32.32 4.64
CA SER A 42 -13.33 32.70 4.67
C SER A 42 -14.21 31.58 5.24
N HIS A 43 -15.29 32.01 5.90
CA HIS A 43 -16.12 31.38 6.95
C HIS A 43 -16.91 30.10 6.61
N PRO A 44 -17.39 29.37 7.65
CA PRO A 44 -18.32 28.25 7.51
C PRO A 44 -19.76 28.72 7.25
N VAL A 45 -20.46 28.04 6.33
CA VAL A 45 -21.90 28.14 6.12
C VAL A 45 -22.60 27.11 7.02
N SER A 46 -23.39 27.60 7.98
CA SER A 46 -24.39 26.82 8.70
C SER A 46 -25.45 26.33 7.72
N GLN A 47 -25.69 25.02 7.65
CA GLN A 47 -26.89 24.46 7.03
C GLN A 47 -27.81 23.85 8.08
N ASP A 48 -29.05 24.25 7.89
CA ASP A 48 -30.22 24.15 8.73
C ASP A 48 -30.75 22.71 8.79
N ALA A 49 -31.16 22.30 9.98
CA ALA A 49 -31.70 20.97 10.25
C ALA A 49 -33.22 21.05 10.27
N SER A 50 -33.87 20.48 9.26
CA SER A 50 -35.32 20.25 9.28
C SER A 50 -35.64 18.84 9.84
N PRO A 51 -36.62 18.70 10.75
CA PRO A 51 -37.01 17.43 11.33
C PRO A 51 -37.92 16.63 10.38
N ARG A 52 -37.65 15.32 10.25
CA ARG A 52 -38.58 14.38 9.61
C ARG A 52 -39.41 13.66 10.67
N GLU A 53 -40.70 13.85 10.53
CA GLU A 53 -41.85 13.28 11.22
C GLU A 53 -41.80 11.73 11.24
N SER A 54 -41.82 11.15 12.44
CA SER A 54 -41.95 9.72 12.69
C SER A 54 -43.41 9.35 12.93
N LYS A 55 -43.96 8.41 12.16
CA LYS A 55 -45.26 7.79 12.44
C LYS A 55 -45.09 6.53 13.27
N ASP A 56 -45.75 6.54 14.42
CA ASP A 56 -46.01 5.43 15.32
C ASP A 56 -46.78 4.29 14.64
N VAL A 57 -46.34 3.05 14.87
CA VAL A 57 -47.21 1.87 14.93
C VAL A 57 -46.82 1.11 16.19
N GLY A 58 -47.71 1.14 17.17
CA GLY A 58 -47.50 0.57 18.49
C GLY A 58 -47.53 -0.96 18.52
N THR A 59 -46.93 -1.51 19.56
CA THR A 59 -47.32 -2.79 20.16
C THR A 59 -46.91 -2.75 21.63
N GLN A 60 -47.93 -2.78 22.51
CA GLN A 60 -47.82 -3.09 23.95
C GLN A 60 -47.29 -4.53 24.08
N VAL A 61 -46.61 -4.99 25.14
CA VAL A 61 -47.16 -5.24 26.48
C VAL A 61 -46.00 -5.53 27.47
N ALA A 62 -46.31 -5.30 28.75
CA ALA A 62 -45.85 -6.01 29.96
C ALA A 62 -44.77 -5.34 30.82
N ALA A 63 -45.21 -5.02 32.03
CA ALA A 63 -44.60 -4.18 33.06
C ALA A 63 -43.76 -4.95 34.11
N LEU A 64 -43.06 -4.14 34.94
CA LEU A 64 -42.57 -4.32 36.32
C LEU A 64 -41.11 -4.76 36.54
N PRO A 65 -40.45 -4.39 37.67
CA PRO A 65 -40.57 -3.17 38.48
C PRO A 65 -39.21 -2.48 38.77
N GLN A 66 -39.35 -1.28 39.35
CA GLN A 66 -38.32 -0.30 39.73
C GLN A 66 -37.40 -0.78 40.87
N SER A 67 -36.17 -0.25 40.93
CA SER A 67 -35.61 0.46 42.11
C SER A 67 -34.11 0.71 41.94
N GLY A 68 -33.64 1.90 42.32
CA GLY A 68 -32.22 2.12 42.64
C GLY A 68 -31.58 3.36 42.01
N ALA A 69 -31.99 4.54 42.46
CA ALA A 69 -31.33 5.81 42.17
C ALA A 69 -29.93 5.88 42.80
N ILE A 70 -28.90 6.27 42.03
CA ILE A 70 -27.71 6.96 42.58
C ILE A 70 -27.32 8.16 41.70
N ARG A 71 -27.56 9.32 42.32
CA ARG A 71 -26.94 10.65 42.26
C ARG A 71 -25.90 11.00 41.19
N ALA A 72 -26.18 12.17 40.62
CA ALA A 72 -25.32 13.06 39.85
C ALA A 72 -24.10 13.60 40.62
N GLY A 73 -22.99 13.75 39.89
CA GLY A 73 -21.84 14.62 40.17
C GLY A 73 -21.15 14.96 38.85
N ARG A 74 -21.47 16.11 38.25
CA ARG A 74 -20.66 17.35 38.19
C ARG A 74 -19.31 17.25 37.44
N ASN A 75 -19.27 18.05 36.36
CA ASN A 75 -18.17 18.87 35.89
C ASN A 75 -16.87 18.18 35.43
N ALA A 76 -16.84 17.74 34.17
CA ALA A 76 -15.59 17.62 33.41
C ALA A 76 -15.50 18.78 32.41
N ARG A 77 -14.63 19.73 32.71
CA ARG A 77 -14.20 20.82 31.81
C ARG A 77 -13.52 20.20 30.59
N SER A 78 -14.08 20.41 29.40
CA SER A 78 -13.42 20.13 28.13
C SER A 78 -12.26 21.09 27.93
N ALA A 79 -11.06 20.69 28.33
CA ALA A 79 -9.83 21.32 27.89
C ALA A 79 -9.56 20.88 26.44
N SER A 80 -9.83 21.77 25.50
CA SER A 80 -9.39 21.67 24.11
C SER A 80 -7.86 21.78 24.07
N GLY A 81 -7.17 20.68 24.35
CA GLY A 81 -5.74 20.53 24.17
C GLY A 81 -5.44 20.42 22.68
N GLN A 82 -5.06 21.54 22.07
CA GLN A 82 -4.50 21.60 20.73
C GLN A 82 -3.15 20.88 20.75
N LEU A 83 -3.09 19.67 20.18
CA LEU A 83 -1.86 18.90 20.07
C LEU A 83 -0.90 19.59 19.07
N PRO A 84 0.39 19.75 19.41
CA PRO A 84 1.37 20.37 18.52
C PRO A 84 1.70 19.45 17.33
N LEU A 85 1.24 19.84 16.14
CA LEU A 85 1.44 19.16 14.85
C LEU A 85 2.90 19.14 14.35
N ALA A 86 3.86 19.69 15.09
CA ALA A 86 5.20 19.98 14.56
C ALA A 86 6.21 18.83 14.67
N GLN A 87 5.94 17.77 15.45
CA GLN A 87 6.98 16.79 15.81
C GLN A 87 7.03 15.52 14.93
N ASN A 88 6.07 15.33 14.01
CA ASN A 88 6.00 14.12 13.18
C ASN A 88 6.78 14.17 11.85
N ARG A 89 7.48 15.28 11.54
CA ARG A 89 8.15 15.42 10.23
C ARG A 89 9.43 14.60 10.09
N GLN A 90 10.16 14.37 11.18
CA GLN A 90 11.45 13.64 11.15
C GLN A 90 11.31 12.12 10.98
N VAL A 91 10.15 11.53 11.28
CA VAL A 91 9.94 10.08 11.10
C VAL A 91 9.75 9.70 9.62
N ALA A 92 9.34 10.65 8.76
CA ALA A 92 9.12 10.41 7.34
C ALA A 92 10.42 10.23 6.53
N GLU A 93 11.54 10.83 6.95
CA GLU A 93 12.82 10.74 6.21
C GLU A 93 13.55 9.41 6.42
N ILE A 94 13.44 8.78 7.58
CA ILE A 94 14.16 7.52 7.86
C ILE A 94 13.57 6.33 7.08
N GLN A 95 12.28 6.36 6.74
CA GLN A 95 11.68 5.32 5.89
C GLN A 95 11.98 5.51 4.40
N ALA A 96 12.34 6.72 3.94
CA ALA A 96 12.58 7.00 2.53
C ALA A 96 13.79 6.25 1.95
N ASN A 97 14.78 5.91 2.78
CA ASN A 97 16.00 5.20 2.35
C ASN A 97 15.86 3.66 2.27
N LEU A 98 14.73 3.09 2.70
CA LEU A 98 14.42 1.66 2.55
C LEU A 98 13.74 1.31 1.21
N PHE A 99 13.43 2.31 0.38
CA PHE A 99 12.79 2.13 -0.92
C PHE A 99 13.77 2.34 -2.07
N THR A 100 14.83 1.52 -2.14
CA THR A 100 15.56 1.36 -3.40
C THR A 100 14.81 0.33 -4.26
N GLY A 101 13.59 0.68 -4.69
CA GLY A 101 12.80 -0.19 -5.56
C GLY A 101 13.38 -0.14 -6.96
N ALA A 102 14.19 -1.13 -7.34
CA ALA A 102 14.55 -1.32 -8.73
C ALA A 102 13.27 -1.64 -9.53
N VAL A 103 12.98 -0.85 -10.57
CA VAL A 103 12.00 -1.26 -11.58
C VAL A 103 12.67 -2.36 -12.39
N VAL A 104 12.34 -3.61 -12.09
CA VAL A 104 12.92 -4.76 -12.80
C VAL A 104 12.18 -4.90 -14.13
N SER A 105 12.80 -4.43 -15.21
CA SER A 105 12.44 -4.82 -16.57
C SER A 105 13.13 -6.16 -16.89
N PRO A 106 12.42 -7.18 -17.43
CA PRO A 106 13.07 -8.39 -17.91
C PRO A 106 14.04 -8.03 -19.05
N ALA A 107 15.33 -8.25 -18.82
CA ALA A 107 16.34 -8.19 -19.86
C ALA A 107 16.37 -9.53 -20.64
N ASP A 108 16.60 -9.43 -21.94
CA ASP A 108 16.51 -10.50 -22.93
C ASP A 108 17.42 -11.69 -22.56
N THR A 109 16.83 -12.88 -22.40
CA THR A 109 17.58 -14.13 -22.25
C THR A 109 17.61 -14.84 -23.60
N GLU A 110 18.81 -14.99 -24.17
CA GLU A 110 19.00 -15.58 -25.50
C GLU A 110 18.74 -17.09 -25.51
N GLU A 111 17.73 -17.43 -26.32
CA GLU A 111 17.68 -18.44 -27.37
C GLU A 111 18.48 -19.76 -27.19
N GLY A 112 17.74 -20.81 -26.79
CA GLY A 112 18.19 -22.20 -26.83
C GLY A 112 17.03 -23.15 -27.20
N ALA A 113 16.92 -23.45 -28.50
CA ALA A 113 16.28 -24.60 -29.17
C ALA A 113 15.08 -25.35 -28.51
N ALA A 114 13.88 -24.94 -28.95
CA ALA A 114 12.78 -25.74 -29.50
C ALA A 114 12.40 -27.13 -28.91
N LEU A 115 11.32 -27.12 -28.11
CA LEU A 115 10.11 -27.93 -28.36
C LEU A 115 8.89 -27.04 -28.13
N ASN A 116 8.03 -26.93 -29.15
CA ASN A 116 6.87 -26.05 -29.20
C ASN A 116 5.78 -26.48 -28.20
N ASP A 117 5.90 -26.00 -26.96
CA ASP A 117 4.73 -25.72 -26.15
C ASP A 117 4.47 -24.22 -26.31
N ASP A 118 3.37 -23.84 -26.96
CA ASP A 118 2.98 -22.45 -27.27
C ASP A 118 2.56 -21.67 -26.00
N HIS A 119 3.11 -22.08 -24.86
CA HIS A 119 2.94 -21.49 -23.55
C HIS A 119 3.99 -20.39 -23.44
N ASN A 120 3.55 -19.16 -23.72
CA ASN A 120 4.29 -17.93 -23.43
C ASN A 120 5.02 -18.10 -22.09
N PRO A 121 6.38 -18.13 -22.07
CA PRO A 121 7.12 -18.52 -20.89
C PRO A 121 6.76 -17.59 -19.74
N GLU A 122 6.07 -18.13 -18.74
CA GLU A 122 5.65 -17.38 -17.56
C GLU A 122 6.91 -16.80 -16.90
N GLN A 123 6.98 -15.47 -16.83
CA GLN A 123 8.17 -14.80 -16.33
C GLN A 123 8.27 -15.04 -14.83
N LYS A 124 9.38 -15.58 -14.35
CA LYS A 124 9.60 -15.82 -12.92
C LYS A 124 10.58 -14.81 -12.34
N SER A 125 10.29 -14.29 -11.16
CA SER A 125 11.23 -13.50 -10.35
C SER A 125 11.20 -13.95 -8.91
N ASN A 126 12.34 -13.83 -8.24
CA ASN A 126 12.45 -14.11 -6.82
C ASN A 126 12.56 -12.78 -6.06
N LEU A 127 11.76 -12.60 -5.01
CA LEU A 127 11.87 -11.50 -4.07
C LEU A 127 12.07 -12.09 -2.67
N PHE A 128 13.32 -12.11 -2.22
CA PHE A 128 13.67 -12.64 -0.91
C PHE A 128 13.29 -11.68 0.22
N GLU A 129 13.73 -10.42 0.13
CA GLU A 129 13.42 -9.36 1.08
C GLU A 129 13.36 -8.00 0.39
N GLY A 130 12.66 -7.04 0.99
CA GLY A 130 12.53 -5.67 0.53
C GLY A 130 11.15 -5.35 -0.04
N THR A 131 11.01 -4.12 -0.56
CA THR A 131 9.78 -3.64 -1.17
C THR A 131 10.01 -3.26 -2.62
N THR A 132 9.24 -3.85 -3.52
CA THR A 132 9.39 -3.67 -4.97
C THR A 132 8.04 -3.38 -5.62
N LEU A 133 8.02 -2.43 -6.55
CA LEU A 133 6.90 -2.15 -7.42
C LEU A 133 7.05 -2.96 -8.71
N PHE A 134 6.08 -3.82 -9.00
CA PHE A 134 6.05 -4.63 -10.21
C PHE A 134 5.07 -4.04 -11.22
N VAL A 135 5.56 -3.85 -12.45
CA VAL A 135 4.79 -3.38 -13.62
C VAL A 135 5.11 -4.27 -14.83
N PRO A 136 4.78 -5.56 -14.79
CA PRO A 136 5.22 -6.48 -15.84
C PRO A 136 4.44 -6.25 -17.14
N GLN A 137 5.06 -6.48 -18.30
CA GLN A 137 4.38 -6.40 -19.60
C GLN A 137 3.60 -7.68 -19.94
N HIS A 138 4.03 -8.80 -19.38
CA HIS A 138 3.46 -10.14 -19.53
C HIS A 138 3.11 -10.72 -18.15
N ASP A 139 2.42 -11.86 -18.12
CA ASP A 139 2.10 -12.54 -16.86
C ASP A 139 3.41 -12.99 -16.18
N MET A 140 3.46 -12.80 -14.87
CA MET A 140 4.67 -12.97 -14.08
C MET A 140 4.37 -13.54 -12.70
N ASP A 141 5.17 -14.50 -12.27
CA ASP A 141 5.14 -15.07 -10.94
C ASP A 141 6.32 -14.57 -10.09
N VAL A 142 6.00 -13.96 -8.95
CA VAL A 142 6.98 -13.50 -7.97
C VAL A 142 7.02 -14.49 -6.80
N SER A 143 8.09 -15.27 -6.74
CA SER A 143 8.34 -16.21 -5.64
C SER A 143 8.96 -15.49 -4.44
N THR A 144 8.42 -15.74 -3.25
CA THR A 144 8.91 -15.19 -1.97
C THR A 144 9.05 -16.32 -0.95
N ILE A 145 9.66 -16.04 0.21
CA ILE A 145 9.73 -17.03 1.30
C ILE A 145 8.34 -17.39 1.88
N HIS A 146 7.32 -16.56 1.64
CA HIS A 146 5.99 -16.72 2.24
C HIS A 146 4.94 -17.32 1.30
N GLY A 147 5.21 -17.34 -0.01
CA GLY A 147 4.29 -17.78 -1.05
C GLY A 147 4.68 -17.25 -2.44
N VAL A 148 3.79 -17.45 -3.41
CA VAL A 148 3.94 -16.96 -4.79
C VAL A 148 2.89 -15.89 -5.07
N VAL A 149 3.30 -14.78 -5.68
CA VAL A 149 2.40 -13.73 -6.14
C VAL A 149 2.36 -13.73 -7.65
N HIS A 150 1.24 -14.14 -8.22
CA HIS A 150 0.99 -14.03 -9.65
C HIS A 150 0.51 -12.61 -9.97
N ILE A 151 1.10 -12.01 -11.00
CA ILE A 151 0.81 -10.67 -11.48
C ILE A 151 0.58 -10.76 -12.99
N GLY A 152 -0.67 -10.57 -13.41
CA GLY A 152 -1.00 -10.51 -14.83
C GLY A 152 -0.34 -9.33 -15.53
N GLY A 153 -0.03 -9.50 -16.81
CA GLY A 153 0.61 -8.46 -17.63
C GLY A 153 -0.18 -7.14 -17.61
N LYS A 154 0.53 -6.03 -17.50
CA LYS A 154 0.02 -4.66 -17.39
C LYS A 154 -0.77 -4.36 -16.11
N SER A 155 -0.79 -5.27 -15.13
CA SER A 155 -1.18 -4.96 -13.76
C SER A 155 -0.03 -4.27 -13.01
N VAL A 156 -0.35 -3.68 -11.85
CA VAL A 156 0.60 -2.98 -10.98
C VAL A 156 0.39 -3.45 -9.56
N ALA A 157 1.42 -4.09 -9.01
CA ALA A 157 1.43 -4.57 -7.63
C ALA A 157 2.64 -4.01 -6.88
N LEU A 158 2.42 -3.52 -5.67
CA LEU A 158 3.50 -3.22 -4.74
C LEU A 158 3.61 -4.40 -3.78
N ILE A 159 4.79 -5.02 -3.72
CA ILE A 159 5.04 -6.19 -2.89
C ILE A 159 6.14 -5.86 -1.89
N SER A 160 5.89 -6.12 -0.62
CA SER A 160 6.87 -6.04 0.45
C SER A 160 7.07 -7.41 1.08
N SER A 161 8.27 -7.96 0.99
CA SER A 161 8.65 -9.20 1.62
C SER A 161 9.68 -8.94 2.72
N THR A 162 9.44 -9.50 3.89
CA THR A 162 10.34 -9.40 5.06
C THR A 162 10.39 -10.77 5.72
N ALA A 163 11.31 -11.00 6.65
CA ALA A 163 11.32 -12.22 7.45
C ALA A 163 9.97 -12.48 8.17
N ASP A 164 9.29 -11.40 8.60
CA ASP A 164 8.06 -11.46 9.40
C ASP A 164 6.79 -11.66 8.56
N GLY A 165 6.85 -11.41 7.25
CA GLY A 165 5.67 -11.55 6.40
C GLY A 165 5.79 -11.02 4.98
N LEU A 166 4.69 -11.18 4.25
CA LEU A 166 4.49 -10.74 2.88
C LEU A 166 3.27 -9.82 2.79
N ALA A 167 3.47 -8.58 2.36
CA ALA A 167 2.41 -7.62 2.06
C ALA A 167 2.28 -7.42 0.54
N VAL A 168 1.07 -7.54 0.01
CA VAL A 168 0.76 -7.36 -1.41
C VAL A 168 -0.35 -6.32 -1.54
N TYR A 169 -0.06 -5.25 -2.29
CA TYR A 169 -0.97 -4.15 -2.55
C TYR A 169 -1.32 -4.16 -4.04
N ASP A 170 -2.59 -4.41 -4.35
CA ASP A 170 -3.12 -4.29 -5.71
C ASP A 170 -3.42 -2.82 -6.02
N VAL A 171 -2.53 -2.20 -6.80
CA VAL A 171 -2.63 -0.79 -7.20
C VAL A 171 -3.50 -0.65 -8.45
N HIS A 172 -3.31 -1.53 -9.43
CA HIS A 172 -4.09 -1.57 -10.66
C HIS A 172 -4.10 -2.98 -11.26
N ASP A 173 -5.25 -3.37 -11.79
CA ASP A 173 -5.44 -4.63 -12.49
C ASP A 173 -5.79 -4.39 -13.95
N SER A 174 -5.05 -5.01 -14.88
CA SER A 174 -5.38 -4.93 -16.31
C SER A 174 -6.65 -5.73 -16.65
N LYS A 175 -6.92 -6.80 -15.89
CA LYS A 175 -8.16 -7.58 -15.88
C LYS A 175 -8.48 -7.97 -14.45
N LYS A 176 -9.77 -8.24 -14.16
CA LYS A 176 -10.23 -8.60 -12.82
C LYS A 176 -9.52 -9.87 -12.33
N GLY A 177 -8.81 -9.75 -11.21
CA GLY A 177 -8.19 -10.89 -10.53
C GLY A 177 -6.86 -11.32 -11.15
N ASN A 178 -6.18 -10.39 -11.79
CA ASN A 178 -4.85 -10.60 -12.35
C ASN A 178 -3.77 -10.60 -11.26
N ILE A 179 -4.05 -10.05 -10.08
CA ILE A 179 -3.18 -10.20 -8.93
C ILE A 179 -3.74 -11.31 -8.02
N ARG A 180 -2.96 -12.38 -7.87
CA ARG A 180 -3.29 -13.54 -7.02
C ARG A 180 -2.13 -13.85 -6.10
N VAL A 181 -2.43 -14.19 -4.86
CA VAL A 181 -1.45 -14.60 -3.86
C VAL A 181 -1.72 -16.05 -3.48
N THR A 182 -0.76 -16.93 -3.72
CA THR A 182 -0.84 -18.34 -3.35
C THR A 182 0.09 -18.62 -2.18
N ALA A 183 -0.48 -19.03 -1.05
CA ALA A 183 0.27 -19.36 0.16
C ALA A 183 -0.40 -20.54 0.88
N ASN A 184 0.41 -21.49 1.35
CA ASN A 184 -0.06 -22.70 2.05
C ASN A 184 -1.13 -23.50 1.25
N GLY A 185 -1.03 -23.51 -0.08
CA GLY A 185 -1.99 -24.18 -0.96
C GLY A 185 -3.32 -23.44 -1.17
N GLU A 186 -3.54 -22.32 -0.49
CA GLU A 186 -4.68 -21.44 -0.72
C GLU A 186 -4.31 -20.33 -1.71
N THR A 187 -5.21 -20.01 -2.63
CA THR A 187 -5.07 -18.89 -3.56
C THR A 187 -6.07 -17.81 -3.23
N HIS A 188 -5.59 -16.58 -3.12
CA HIS A 188 -6.40 -15.41 -2.87
C HIS A 188 -6.26 -14.40 -3.99
N THR A 189 -7.37 -14.07 -4.62
CA THR A 189 -7.44 -13.03 -5.65
C THR A 189 -7.60 -11.66 -5.01
N LEU A 190 -6.81 -10.69 -5.45
CA LEU A 190 -6.95 -9.29 -5.07
C LEU A 190 -7.72 -8.50 -6.13
N SER A 191 -8.11 -7.29 -5.76
CA SER A 191 -8.73 -6.34 -6.68
C SER A 191 -8.19 -4.95 -6.33
N PRO A 192 -8.23 -3.97 -7.24
CA PRO A 192 -7.59 -2.69 -6.98
C PRO A 192 -8.03 -2.01 -5.68
N GLY A 193 -7.06 -1.47 -4.96
CA GLY A 193 -7.23 -0.89 -3.64
C GLY A 193 -7.49 -1.92 -2.53
N ARG A 194 -7.17 -3.21 -2.76
CA ARG A 194 -7.16 -4.27 -1.75
C ARG A 194 -5.72 -4.62 -1.39
N HIS A 195 -5.52 -4.92 -0.12
CA HIS A 195 -4.25 -5.31 0.45
C HIS A 195 -4.39 -6.66 1.15
N MET A 196 -3.38 -7.50 1.00
CA MET A 196 -3.21 -8.73 1.76
C MET A 196 -1.85 -8.74 2.44
N LEU A 197 -1.86 -9.07 3.73
CA LEU A 197 -0.66 -9.27 4.54
C LEU A 197 -0.68 -10.69 5.10
N ILE A 198 0.36 -11.45 4.82
CA ILE A 198 0.60 -12.78 5.40
C ILE A 198 1.68 -12.59 6.46
N SER A 199 1.33 -12.82 7.72
CA SER A 199 2.23 -12.76 8.87
C SER A 199 2.63 -14.16 9.32
N THR A 200 3.90 -14.35 9.68
CA THR A 200 4.38 -15.56 10.38
C THR A 200 4.09 -15.53 11.88
N ASP A 201 3.79 -14.36 12.43
CA ASP A 201 3.37 -14.22 13.83
C ASP A 201 1.88 -14.57 13.98
N LYS A 202 1.60 -15.57 14.82
CA LYS A 202 0.24 -16.04 15.11
C LYS A 202 -0.56 -15.04 15.96
N SER A 203 0.12 -14.29 16.82
CA SER A 203 -0.46 -13.37 17.79
C SER A 203 -0.43 -11.91 17.35
N GLY A 204 0.28 -11.62 16.26
CA GLY A 204 0.60 -10.25 15.87
C GLY A 204 -0.62 -9.37 15.66
N GLU A 205 -0.49 -8.10 16.00
CA GLU A 205 -1.43 -7.09 15.55
C GLU A 205 -1.13 -6.76 14.08
N PHE A 206 -2.13 -6.32 13.31
CA PHE A 206 -1.89 -5.88 11.93
C PHE A 206 -0.75 -4.84 11.84
N ALA A 207 -0.68 -3.94 12.82
CA ALA A 207 0.33 -2.90 12.88
C ALA A 207 1.76 -3.45 13.00
N SER A 208 1.99 -4.55 13.73
CA SER A 208 3.34 -5.10 13.92
C SER A 208 3.90 -5.72 12.63
N ALA A 209 3.05 -6.37 11.85
CA ALA A 209 3.45 -7.01 10.60
C ALA A 209 3.44 -6.07 9.38
N ASN A 210 2.67 -4.96 9.41
CA ASN A 210 2.62 -4.01 8.29
C ASN A 210 3.97 -3.30 8.07
N ALA A 211 4.62 -3.50 6.92
CA ALA A 211 5.88 -2.85 6.58
C ALA A 211 5.71 -1.40 6.09
N LEU A 212 4.54 -1.06 5.54
CA LEU A 212 4.28 0.26 4.94
C LEU A 212 3.29 1.05 5.81
N GLU A 213 3.80 1.57 6.94
CA GLU A 213 3.00 2.31 7.95
C GLU A 213 2.33 3.57 7.40
N LEU A 214 2.94 4.18 6.38
CA LEU A 214 2.46 5.44 5.79
C LEU A 214 1.21 5.27 4.91
N ILE A 215 0.94 4.04 4.45
CA ILE A 215 -0.25 3.75 3.66
C ILE A 215 -1.40 3.51 4.64
N PRO A 216 -2.47 4.32 4.61
CA PRO A 216 -3.58 4.15 5.51
C PRO A 216 -4.51 3.04 5.00
N HIS A 217 -5.05 2.26 5.94
CA HIS A 217 -5.88 1.09 5.69
C HIS A 217 -7.28 1.26 6.28
N SER A 218 -8.25 0.55 5.72
CA SER A 218 -9.59 0.42 6.29
C SER A 218 -10.06 -1.04 6.20
N ASN A 219 -11.12 -1.38 6.94
CA ASN A 219 -11.74 -2.71 6.88
C ASN A 219 -10.74 -3.87 7.08
N VAL A 220 -9.80 -3.73 8.03
CA VAL A 220 -8.82 -4.77 8.35
C VAL A 220 -9.54 -5.97 8.94
N LYS A 221 -9.43 -7.12 8.27
CA LYS A 221 -9.99 -8.41 8.67
C LYS A 221 -8.88 -9.42 8.82
N GLN A 222 -8.84 -10.09 9.96
CA GLN A 222 -7.93 -11.18 10.23
C GLN A 222 -8.58 -12.52 9.86
N VAL A 223 -7.86 -13.36 9.13
CA VAL A 223 -8.24 -14.72 8.77
C VAL A 223 -7.08 -15.62 9.14
N GLN A 224 -7.35 -16.65 9.93
CA GLN A 224 -6.32 -17.62 10.30
C GLN A 224 -6.23 -18.69 9.20
N THR A 225 -5.07 -18.83 8.58
CA THR A 225 -4.84 -19.79 7.49
C THR A 225 -3.82 -20.83 7.94
N GLY A 226 -4.32 -22.03 8.27
CA GLY A 226 -3.51 -23.10 8.84
C GLY A 226 -3.11 -22.85 10.31
N ARG A 227 -2.07 -23.54 10.78
CA ARG A 227 -1.66 -23.50 12.21
C ARG A 227 -0.67 -22.39 12.54
N THR A 228 -0.03 -21.77 11.54
CA THR A 228 1.17 -20.94 11.76
C THR A 228 1.17 -19.58 11.08
N LYS A 229 0.23 -19.30 10.17
CA LYS A 229 0.18 -18.02 9.47
C LYS A 229 -1.14 -17.31 9.74
N THR A 230 -1.06 -15.99 9.83
CA THR A 230 -2.22 -15.12 9.93
C THR A 230 -2.30 -14.27 8.67
N VAL A 231 -3.46 -14.25 8.03
CA VAL A 231 -3.72 -13.46 6.83
C VAL A 231 -4.61 -12.28 7.21
N TYR A 232 -4.12 -11.07 6.98
CA TYR A 232 -4.92 -9.85 7.09
C TYR A 232 -5.33 -9.41 5.70
N LYS A 233 -6.62 -9.12 5.54
CA LYS A 233 -7.19 -8.51 4.34
C LYS A 233 -7.68 -7.12 4.70
N SER A 234 -7.37 -6.13 3.87
CA SER A 234 -7.79 -4.75 4.12
C SER A 234 -8.00 -4.01 2.81
N GLU A 235 -8.55 -2.82 2.91
CA GLU A 235 -8.54 -1.82 1.84
C GLU A 235 -7.45 -0.80 2.14
N PHE A 236 -6.86 -0.20 1.10
CA PHE A 236 -5.87 0.85 1.26
C PHE A 236 -6.14 2.00 0.29
N SER A 237 -5.67 3.20 0.64
CA SER A 237 -5.81 4.38 -0.20
C SER A 237 -4.71 4.44 -1.27
N ILE A 238 -5.08 4.19 -2.55
CA ILE A 238 -4.14 4.31 -3.67
C ILE A 238 -3.54 5.73 -3.78
N PRO A 239 -4.31 6.84 -3.66
CA PRO A 239 -3.71 8.17 -3.67
C PRO A 239 -2.66 8.38 -2.58
N ALA A 240 -2.92 7.86 -1.37
CA ALA A 240 -1.95 7.92 -0.28
C ALA A 240 -0.73 7.02 -0.53
N ALA A 241 -0.91 5.86 -1.16
CA ALA A 241 0.20 5.01 -1.59
C ALA A 241 1.08 5.73 -2.64
N ILE A 242 0.49 6.38 -3.64
CA ILE A 242 1.23 7.19 -4.61
C ILE A 242 2.00 8.31 -3.91
N SER A 243 1.42 8.99 -2.92
CA SER A 243 2.10 10.08 -2.22
C SER A 243 3.14 9.64 -1.18
N SER A 244 3.17 8.37 -0.78
CA SER A 244 4.10 7.83 0.22
C SER A 244 5.22 6.98 -0.38
N VAL A 245 4.96 6.25 -1.47
CA VAL A 245 5.91 5.31 -2.07
C VAL A 245 6.63 5.94 -3.24
N THR A 246 7.96 6.11 -3.13
CA THR A 246 8.79 6.77 -4.16
C THR A 246 8.67 6.11 -5.52
N ALA A 247 8.75 4.77 -5.61
CA ALA A 247 8.61 4.06 -6.89
C ALA A 247 7.27 4.33 -7.60
N LEU A 248 6.17 4.49 -6.83
CA LEU A 248 4.88 4.89 -7.42
C LEU A 248 4.92 6.35 -7.89
N LYS A 249 5.55 7.27 -7.15
CA LYS A 249 5.73 8.66 -7.61
C LYS A 249 6.52 8.71 -8.91
N ASP A 250 7.59 7.94 -9.00
CA ASP A 250 8.47 7.91 -10.16
C ASP A 250 7.72 7.33 -11.36
N LEU A 251 6.94 6.26 -11.17
CA LEU A 251 6.03 5.75 -12.19
C LEU A 251 5.04 6.82 -12.69
N MET A 252 4.45 7.58 -11.78
CA MET A 252 3.51 8.67 -12.14
C MET A 252 4.17 9.83 -12.89
N LYS A 253 5.49 9.99 -12.76
CA LYS A 253 6.29 11.04 -13.42
C LYS A 253 7.03 10.54 -14.66
N SER A 254 6.93 9.26 -14.98
CA SER A 254 7.70 8.65 -16.06
C SER A 254 7.37 9.29 -17.42
N GLU A 255 8.42 9.58 -18.20
CA GLU A 255 8.31 10.07 -19.58
C GLU A 255 8.11 8.93 -20.59
N ASP A 256 8.41 7.68 -20.19
CA ASP A 256 8.19 6.50 -21.02
C ASP A 256 6.71 6.37 -21.42
N PRO A 257 6.38 6.24 -22.73
CA PRO A 257 5.00 6.20 -23.20
C PRO A 257 4.15 5.07 -22.62
N GLU A 258 4.72 3.89 -22.39
CA GLU A 258 4.00 2.73 -21.87
C GLU A 258 3.75 2.87 -20.36
N LEU A 259 4.76 3.30 -19.61
CA LEU A 259 4.60 3.61 -18.18
C LEU A 259 3.62 4.75 -17.95
N ARG A 260 3.62 5.78 -18.81
CA ARG A 260 2.66 6.89 -18.74
C ARG A 260 1.21 6.42 -18.99
N LYS A 261 1.00 5.51 -19.95
CA LYS A 261 -0.32 4.87 -20.15
C LYS A 261 -0.75 4.12 -18.88
N THR A 262 0.16 3.38 -18.27
CA THR A 262 -0.09 2.65 -17.02
C THR A 262 -0.41 3.60 -15.86
N ALA A 263 0.36 4.67 -15.68
CA ALA A 263 0.10 5.73 -14.70
C ALA A 263 -1.28 6.36 -14.89
N GLY A 264 -1.68 6.64 -16.14
CA GLY A 264 -3.03 7.13 -16.46
C GLY A 264 -4.13 6.15 -16.05
N LYS A 265 -3.91 4.84 -16.23
CA LYS A 265 -4.84 3.80 -15.76
C LYS A 265 -4.91 3.72 -14.24
N ILE A 266 -3.77 3.81 -13.53
CA ILE A 266 -3.74 3.87 -12.07
C ILE A 266 -4.55 5.06 -11.58
N ALA A 267 -4.32 6.26 -12.14
CA ALA A 267 -5.05 7.47 -11.78
C ALA A 267 -6.56 7.30 -12.00
N LYS A 268 -6.97 6.72 -13.14
CA LYS A 268 -8.38 6.42 -13.42
C LYS A 268 -8.97 5.45 -12.39
N THR A 269 -8.29 4.35 -12.10
CA THR A 269 -8.73 3.37 -11.09
C THR A 269 -8.84 4.00 -9.71
N ALA A 270 -7.85 4.79 -9.29
CA ALA A 270 -7.86 5.49 -8.01
C ALA A 270 -9.05 6.46 -7.88
N SER A 271 -9.34 7.24 -8.94
CA SER A 271 -10.49 8.15 -8.96
C SER A 271 -11.83 7.42 -8.86
N ILE A 272 -11.99 6.30 -9.58
CA ILE A 272 -13.21 5.47 -9.51
C ILE A 272 -13.40 4.93 -8.10
N LEU A 273 -12.34 4.38 -7.49
CA LEU A 273 -12.41 3.82 -6.14
C LEU A 273 -12.67 4.89 -5.08
N LEU A 274 -12.10 6.08 -5.23
CA LEU A 274 -12.36 7.21 -4.34
C LEU A 274 -13.82 7.63 -4.39
N TYR A 275 -14.42 7.67 -5.59
CA TYR A 275 -15.83 8.01 -5.75
C TYR A 275 -16.77 6.92 -5.20
N MET A 276 -16.42 5.65 -5.38
CA MET A 276 -17.26 4.53 -4.96
C MET A 276 -17.17 4.22 -3.47
N ARG A 277 -16.12 4.64 -2.76
CA ARG A 277 -15.87 4.24 -1.38
C ARG A 277 -15.91 5.43 -0.42
N THR A 278 -16.80 5.33 0.56
CA THR A 278 -16.79 6.14 1.78
C THR A 278 -16.01 5.39 2.88
N ALA A 279 -14.72 5.18 2.65
CA ALA A 279 -13.88 4.45 3.61
C ALA A 279 -13.17 5.40 4.59
N ASN A 280 -13.24 5.06 5.88
CA ASN A 280 -12.44 5.71 6.93
C ASN A 280 -11.06 5.03 6.98
N TYR A 281 -10.07 5.61 6.31
CA TYR A 281 -8.72 5.09 6.32
C TYR A 281 -7.96 5.54 7.57
N GLN A 282 -7.29 4.60 8.24
CA GLN A 282 -6.48 4.81 9.43
C GLN A 282 -5.04 4.33 9.17
N GLN A 283 -4.05 5.07 9.69
CA GLN A 283 -2.67 4.63 9.67
C GLN A 283 -2.39 3.70 10.85
N TYR A 284 -1.64 2.63 10.60
CA TYR A 284 -1.24 1.64 11.60
C TYR A 284 0.27 1.71 11.75
N PHE A 285 0.73 2.33 12.84
CA PHE A 285 2.15 2.46 13.17
C PHE A 285 2.57 1.29 14.05
N ARG A 286 3.76 0.72 13.81
CA ARG A 286 4.34 -0.29 14.69
C ARG A 286 4.58 0.32 16.07
N PRO A 287 4.26 -0.38 17.17
CA PRO A 287 4.67 0.04 18.50
C PRO A 287 6.20 0.21 18.54
N ARG A 288 6.66 1.41 18.92
CA ARG A 288 8.09 1.70 19.12
C ARG A 288 8.34 1.82 20.61
N VAL A 289 9.23 0.98 21.13
CA VAL A 289 9.69 1.10 22.52
C VAL A 289 10.68 2.25 22.57
N THR A 290 10.26 3.40 23.10
CA THR A 290 11.16 4.51 23.41
C THR A 290 11.77 4.26 24.79
N THR A 291 13.06 3.97 24.84
CA THR A 291 13.79 3.88 26.11
C THR A 291 13.94 5.29 26.69
N LEU A 292 13.21 5.55 27.77
CA LEU A 292 13.33 6.80 28.53
C LEU A 292 14.60 6.70 29.39
N SER A 293 15.73 7.12 28.84
CA SER A 293 16.96 7.23 29.63
C SER A 293 16.81 8.39 30.59
N ALA A 294 16.64 8.10 31.87
CA ALA A 294 16.78 9.10 32.93
C ALA A 294 18.22 9.64 32.88
N ARG A 295 18.36 10.97 32.84
CA ARG A 295 19.64 11.68 32.98
C ARG A 295 19.79 12.19 34.40
#